data_AF-A0A816L631-F1
#
_entry.id   AF-A0A816L631-F1
#
_cell.length_a   1.000
_cell.length_b   1.000
_cell.length_c   1.000
_cell.angle_alpha   90.00
_cell.angle_beta   90.00
_cell.angle_gamma   90.00
#
_symmetry.space_group_name_H-M   'P 1'
#
loop_
_entity.id
_entity.type
_entity.pdbx_description
1 polymer ?
#
loop_
_entity_poly.entity_id
_entity_poly.type
_entity_poly.pdbx_seq_one_letter_code
_entity_poly.pdbx_strand_id
1 'polypeptide(L)'
;MRLLGVMEWRKRMQWLLREEVLSWGAIQTCQAREIIEANLGNADLVEEASLGDVKILKIIGIKDMGTTTSVFVRGSNQLVLYEAERSLHDDLCVVTCMVSKRFLTSGGGAPDIELSRQLGAWAKILHGMEGFCVKFFAEALWLFTYFLTR
;
A
#
# COMPACT_ATOMS: atom_id res chain seq x y z
N MET A 1 37.31 9.13 -1.10
CA MET A 1 38.01 7.89 -0.68
C MET A 1 37.43 6.75 -1.52
N ARG A 2 38.00 6.46 -2.70
CA ARG A 2 37.51 5.45 -3.68
C ARG A 2 38.47 4.26 -3.84
N LEU A 3 39.48 4.15 -2.97
CA LEU A 3 40.66 3.30 -3.16
C LEU A 3 40.40 1.79 -3.01
N LEU A 4 39.22 1.39 -2.53
CA LEU A 4 38.86 -0.02 -2.30
C LEU A 4 37.70 -0.49 -3.19
N GLY A 5 37.22 0.32 -4.13
CA GLY A 5 36.02 -0.02 -4.93
C GLY A 5 34.72 -0.11 -4.11
N VAL A 6 34.76 0.24 -2.83
CA VAL A 6 33.60 0.26 -1.93
C VAL A 6 32.74 1.48 -2.24
N MET A 7 31.48 1.26 -2.58
CA MET A 7 30.48 2.33 -2.70
C MET A 7 29.86 2.61 -1.32
N GLU A 8 30.02 3.84 -0.84
CA GLU A 8 29.41 4.32 0.40
C GLU A 8 28.19 5.17 0.09
N TRP A 9 27.06 4.85 0.72
CA TRP A 9 25.83 5.62 0.62
C TRP A 9 25.30 5.99 2.00
N ARG A 10 25.05 7.28 2.19
CA ARG A 10 24.49 7.82 3.43
C ARG A 10 23.02 8.15 3.22
N LYS A 11 22.13 7.41 3.90
CA LYS A 11 20.72 7.80 3.99
C LYS A 11 20.50 8.81 5.11
N ARG A 12 19.55 9.72 4.87
CA ARG A 12 19.12 10.72 5.85
C ARG A 12 18.09 10.16 6.84
N MET A 13 17.32 9.14 6.44
CA MET A 13 16.23 8.54 7.23
C MET A 13 16.67 7.18 7.79
N GLN A 14 16.66 7.03 9.11
CA GLN A 14 17.21 5.83 9.78
C GLN A 14 16.23 4.63 9.79
N TRP A 15 14.91 4.88 9.74
CA TRP A 15 13.87 3.83 9.70
C TRP A 15 13.81 3.09 8.36
N LEU A 16 13.89 3.83 7.25
CA LEU A 16 13.96 3.27 5.89
C LEU A 16 15.16 2.33 5.71
N LEU A 17 16.24 2.60 6.46
CA LEU A 17 17.46 1.81 6.40
C LEU A 17 17.28 0.45 7.08
N ARG A 18 16.39 0.31 8.07
CA ARG A 18 16.11 -1.00 8.69
C ARG A 18 15.36 -1.93 7.74
N GLU A 19 14.30 -1.44 7.10
CA GLU A 19 13.47 -2.27 6.22
C GLU A 19 14.23 -2.75 4.97
N GLU A 20 15.05 -1.89 4.37
CA GLU A 20 15.87 -2.29 3.22
C GLU A 20 17.01 -3.24 3.60
N VAL A 21 17.69 -3.01 4.72
CA VAL A 21 18.77 -3.89 5.16
C VAL A 21 18.21 -5.29 5.46
N LEU A 22 17.05 -5.36 6.12
CA LEU A 22 16.35 -6.61 6.34
C LEU A 22 15.87 -7.28 5.03
N SER A 23 15.45 -6.50 4.03
CA SER A 23 15.01 -7.07 2.74
C SER A 23 16.16 -7.65 1.91
N TRP A 24 17.40 -7.26 2.20
CA TRP A 24 18.61 -7.83 1.59
C TRP A 24 19.15 -9.05 2.36
N GLY A 25 18.50 -9.46 3.45
CA GLY A 25 19.00 -10.48 4.37
C GLY A 25 20.16 -10.02 5.24
N ALA A 26 20.46 -8.71 5.25
CA ALA A 26 21.54 -8.12 6.04
C ALA A 26 21.04 -7.74 7.44
N ILE A 27 21.95 -7.72 8.43
CA ILE A 27 21.64 -7.32 9.80
C ILE A 27 22.31 -5.98 10.08
N GLN A 28 21.55 -5.02 10.60
CA GLN A 28 22.08 -3.71 10.93
C GLN A 28 23.02 -3.78 12.15
N THR A 29 24.30 -3.47 11.95
CA THR A 29 25.30 -3.37 13.02
C THR A 29 25.59 -1.91 13.39
N CYS A 30 25.71 -1.62 14.68
CA CYS A 30 25.99 -0.27 15.18
C CYS A 30 27.50 0.05 15.19
N GLN A 31 28.35 -0.98 15.24
CA GLN A 31 29.79 -0.83 15.36
C GLN A 31 30.52 -1.49 14.19
N ALA A 32 31.55 -0.82 13.67
CA ALA A 32 32.35 -1.33 12.56
C ALA A 32 33.12 -2.62 12.89
N ARG A 33 33.34 -2.91 14.18
CA ARG A 33 34.04 -4.12 14.65
C ARG A 33 33.15 -5.37 14.66
N GLU A 34 31.83 -5.19 14.59
CA GLU A 34 30.83 -6.27 14.62
C GLU A 34 30.37 -6.71 13.23
N ILE A 35 31.04 -6.24 12.17
CA ILE A 35 30.73 -6.63 10.79
C ILE A 35 31.29 -8.04 10.58
N ILE A 36 30.39 -9.02 10.60
CA ILE A 36 30.66 -10.44 10.36
C ILE A 36 30.08 -10.79 8.99
N GLU A 37 30.65 -11.78 8.29
CA GLU A 37 30.14 -12.22 6.97
C GLU A 37 28.65 -12.57 6.99
N ALA A 38 28.14 -13.06 8.12
CA ALA A 38 26.72 -13.39 8.32
C ALA A 38 25.78 -12.16 8.33
N ASN A 39 26.30 -10.94 8.54
CA ASN A 39 25.50 -9.72 8.58
C ASN A 39 25.38 -9.04 7.20
N LEU A 40 26.05 -9.57 6.16
CA LEU A 40 26.10 -8.99 4.82
C LEU A 40 25.05 -9.62 3.90
N GLY A 41 24.38 -8.79 3.11
CA GLY A 41 23.45 -9.22 2.05
C GLY A 41 24.17 -9.37 0.71
N ASN A 42 23.71 -10.30 -0.13
CA ASN A 42 24.26 -10.53 -1.46
C ASN A 42 23.31 -10.01 -2.56
N ALA A 43 23.84 -9.21 -3.48
CA ALA A 43 23.13 -8.72 -4.66
C ALA A 43 23.96 -8.96 -5.93
N ASP A 44 23.29 -9.33 -7.02
CA ASP A 44 23.92 -9.63 -8.30
C ASP A 44 24.39 -8.36 -9.02
N LEU A 45 23.63 -7.27 -8.92
CA LEU A 45 23.92 -6.02 -9.61
C LEU A 45 23.55 -4.80 -8.77
N VAL A 46 24.51 -3.91 -8.56
CA VAL A 46 24.32 -2.62 -7.90
C VAL A 46 24.77 -1.51 -8.84
N GLU A 47 23.80 -0.71 -9.30
CA GLU A 47 24.02 0.37 -10.27
C GLU A 47 23.62 1.71 -9.67
N GLU A 48 24.46 2.73 -9.83
CA GLU A 48 24.08 4.12 -9.61
C GLU A 48 23.49 4.68 -10.91
N ALA A 49 22.16 4.82 -10.94
CA ALA A 49 21.43 5.43 -12.05
C ALA A 49 21.17 6.90 -11.74
N SER A 50 21.65 7.80 -12.61
CA SER A 50 21.30 9.22 -12.57
C SER A 50 20.02 9.47 -13.37
N LEU A 51 18.93 9.82 -12.70
CA LEU A 51 17.65 10.13 -13.35
C LEU A 51 17.36 11.64 -13.27
N GLY A 52 17.98 12.39 -14.19
CA GLY A 52 18.02 13.85 -14.12
C GLY A 52 19.00 14.30 -13.03
N ASP A 53 18.57 15.21 -12.15
CA ASP A 53 19.42 15.75 -11.08
C ASP A 53 19.51 14.85 -9.84
N VAL A 54 18.75 13.75 -9.80
CA VAL A 54 18.71 12.83 -8.66
C VAL A 54 19.50 11.56 -8.97
N LYS A 55 20.40 11.20 -8.06
CA LYS A 55 21.14 9.93 -8.07
C LYS A 55 20.34 8.89 -7.32
N ILE A 56 20.10 7.75 -7.95
CA ILE A 56 19.33 6.64 -7.40
C ILE A 56 20.22 5.39 -7.44
N LEU A 57 20.22 4.63 -6.34
CA LEU A 57 20.80 3.29 -6.34
C LEU A 57 19.75 2.27 -6.76
N LYS A 58 20.07 1.50 -7.79
CA LYS A 58 19.30 0.36 -8.22
C LYS A 58 20.05 -0.91 -7.82
N ILE A 59 19.43 -1.71 -6.97
CA ILE A 59 19.96 -2.99 -6.52
C ILE A 59 19.06 -4.06 -7.14
N ILE A 60 19.63 -4.95 -7.94
CA ILE A 60 18.92 -5.98 -8.70
C ILE A 60 19.54 -7.35 -8.39
N GLY A 61 18.70 -8.39 -8.31
CA GLY A 61 19.16 -9.77 -8.10
C GLY A 61 19.66 -10.02 -6.68
N ILE A 62 18.83 -9.73 -5.68
CA ILE A 62 19.15 -10.12 -4.30
C ILE A 62 18.84 -11.62 -4.17
N LYS A 63 19.78 -12.41 -3.64
CA LYS A 63 19.63 -13.88 -3.55
C LYS A 63 18.57 -14.29 -2.53
N ASP A 64 18.55 -13.61 -1.39
CA ASP A 64 17.55 -13.78 -0.33
C ASP A 64 16.56 -12.61 -0.38
N MET A 65 15.93 -12.39 -1.54
CA MET A 65 14.87 -11.38 -1.67
C MET A 65 13.80 -11.66 -0.61
N GLY A 66 13.65 -10.76 0.36
CA GLY A 66 12.44 -10.71 1.17
C GLY A 66 11.21 -10.44 0.29
N THR A 67 10.01 -10.44 0.88
CA THR A 67 8.76 -10.08 0.19
C THR A 67 8.62 -8.57 -0.09
N THR A 68 9.72 -7.85 -0.18
CA THR A 68 9.75 -6.38 -0.23
C THR A 68 10.14 -5.92 -1.63
N THR A 69 9.32 -5.06 -2.22
CA THR A 69 9.59 -4.40 -3.50
C THR A 69 9.54 -2.89 -3.29
N SER A 70 10.54 -2.16 -3.80
CA SER A 70 10.53 -0.70 -3.78
C SER A 70 9.96 -0.15 -5.09
N VAL A 71 9.01 0.77 -4.99
CA VAL A 71 8.39 1.46 -6.13
C VAL A 71 8.84 2.91 -6.09
N PHE A 72 9.42 3.38 -7.19
CA PHE A 72 9.87 4.77 -7.32
C PHE A 72 8.82 5.60 -8.07
N VAL A 73 8.21 6.56 -7.37
CA VAL A 73 7.20 7.46 -7.95
C VAL A 73 7.81 8.83 -8.20
N ARG A 74 7.60 9.39 -9.39
CA ARG A 74 7.96 10.76 -9.73
C ARG A 74 6.71 11.56 -10.06
N GLY A 75 6.63 12.78 -9.54
CA GLY A 75 5.55 13.72 -9.78
C GLY A 75 6.10 15.13 -9.99
N SER A 76 5.35 15.94 -10.72
CA SER A 76 5.72 17.34 -11.00
C SER A 76 5.55 18.24 -9.77
N ASN A 77 4.61 17.90 -8.89
CA ASN A 77 4.28 18.66 -7.68
C ASN A 77 4.30 17.75 -6.45
N GLN A 78 4.66 18.30 -5.28
CA GLN A 78 4.65 17.57 -4.01
C GLN A 78 3.27 17.08 -3.63
N LEU A 79 2.21 17.83 -3.96
CA LEU A 79 0.82 17.40 -3.75
C LEU A 79 0.48 16.13 -4.53
N VAL A 80 0.96 16.02 -5.78
CA VAL A 80 0.73 14.83 -6.61
C VAL A 80 1.49 13.62 -6.08
N LEU A 81 2.69 13.83 -5.55
CA LEU A 81 3.47 12.76 -4.92
C LEU A 81 2.77 12.22 -3.68
N TYR A 82 2.23 13.09 -2.82
CA TYR A 82 1.47 12.68 -1.64
C TYR A 82 0.19 11.92 -2.01
N GLU A 83 -0.53 12.39 -3.03
CA GLU A 83 -1.73 11.70 -3.51
C GLU A 83 -1.40 10.34 -4.15
N ALA A 84 -0.29 10.23 -4.87
CA ALA A 84 0.16 8.96 -5.44
C ALA A 84 0.55 7.94 -4.36
N GLU A 85 1.25 8.37 -3.30
CA GLU A 85 1.57 7.51 -2.15
C GLU A 85 0.30 6.99 -1.48
N ARG A 86 -0.67 7.89 -1.24
CA ARG A 86 -1.96 7.53 -0.67
C ARG A 86 -2.75 6.56 -1.55
N SER A 87 -2.82 6.82 -2.86
CA SER A 87 -3.51 5.96 -3.81
C SER A 87 -2.91 4.55 -3.85
N LEU A 88 -1.58 4.44 -3.87
CA LEU A 88 -0.89 3.15 -3.85
C LEU A 88 -1.15 2.39 -2.54
N HIS A 89 -1.17 3.10 -1.41
CA HIS A 89 -1.48 2.50 -0.12
C HIS A 89 -2.91 1.93 -0.10
N ASP A 90 -3.89 2.70 -0.57
CA ASP A 90 -5.30 2.28 -0.61
C ASP A 90 -5.51 1.06 -1.52
N ASP A 91 -4.88 1.04 -2.70
CA ASP A 91 -4.93 -0.10 -3.62
C ASP A 91 -4.30 -1.37 -3.02
N LEU A 92 -3.14 -1.24 -2.37
CA LEU A 92 -2.47 -2.37 -1.71
C LEU A 92 -3.29 -2.91 -0.54
N CYS A 93 -4.00 -2.05 0.19
CA CYS A 93 -4.95 -2.47 1.22
C CYS A 93 -6.10 -3.31 0.62
N VAL A 94 -6.63 -2.92 -0.55
CA VAL A 94 -7.69 -3.68 -1.24
C VAL A 94 -7.18 -5.04 -1.72
N VAL A 95 -5.99 -5.09 -2.33
CA VAL A 95 -5.37 -6.35 -2.77
C VAL A 95 -5.14 -7.29 -1.59
N THR A 96 -4.63 -6.77 -0.47
CA THR A 96 -4.39 -7.56 0.75
C THR A 96 -5.70 -8.12 1.32
N CYS A 97 -6.76 -7.32 1.32
CA CYS A 97 -8.11 -7.77 1.70
C CYS A 97 -8.61 -8.89 0.77
N MET A 98 -8.39 -8.77 -0.54
CA MET A 98 -8.82 -9.75 -1.54
C MET A 98 -8.05 -11.07 -1.45
N VAL A 99 -6.75 -11.02 -1.15
CA VAL A 99 -5.92 -12.22 -0.90
C VAL A 99 -6.40 -12.96 0.35
N SER A 100 -6.79 -12.22 1.40
CA SER A 100 -7.29 -12.78 2.65
C SER A 100 -8.70 -13.35 2.53
N LYS A 101 -9.60 -12.67 1.81
CA LYS A 101 -11.00 -13.05 1.60
C LYS A 101 -11.37 -12.91 0.13
N ARG A 102 -11.66 -14.04 -0.52
CA ARG A 102 -11.99 -14.11 -1.95
C ARG A 102 -13.48 -13.88 -2.24
N PHE A 103 -14.06 -12.82 -1.68
CA PHE A 103 -15.43 -12.41 -1.97
C PHE A 103 -15.39 -11.12 -2.80
N LEU A 104 -16.17 -11.10 -3.88
CA LEU A 104 -16.32 -9.94 -4.76
C LEU A 104 -17.79 -9.52 -4.77
N THR A 105 -18.03 -8.23 -4.56
CA THR A 105 -19.36 -7.64 -4.67
C THR A 105 -19.40 -6.79 -5.93
N SER A 106 -20.57 -6.67 -6.56
CA SER A 106 -20.79 -5.72 -7.64
C SER A 106 -20.55 -4.28 -7.16
N GLY A 107 -19.91 -3.44 -7.98
CA GLY A 107 -19.69 -2.02 -7.69
C GLY A 107 -20.90 -1.13 -8.03
N GLY A 108 -20.67 0.18 -8.08
CA GLY A 108 -21.64 1.16 -8.61
C GLY A 108 -22.94 1.29 -7.82
N GLY A 109 -22.91 0.98 -6.52
CA GLY A 109 -24.09 1.04 -5.64
C GLY A 109 -25.13 -0.06 -5.88
N ALA A 110 -24.86 -1.03 -6.75
CA ALA A 110 -25.70 -2.22 -6.92
C ALA A 110 -26.01 -2.96 -5.59
N PRO A 111 -25.03 -3.20 -4.69
CA PRO A 111 -25.34 -3.87 -3.41
C PRO A 111 -26.22 -3.01 -2.50
N ASP A 112 -26.07 -1.68 -2.55
CA ASP A 112 -26.85 -0.75 -1.72
C ASP A 112 -28.32 -0.71 -2.17
N ILE A 113 -28.58 -0.74 -3.48
CA ILE A 113 -29.94 -0.82 -4.04
C ILE A 113 -30.61 -2.14 -3.65
N GLU A 114 -29.89 -3.26 -3.76
CA GLU A 114 -30.44 -4.57 -3.38
C GLU A 114 -30.73 -4.64 -1.88
N LEU A 115 -29.85 -4.10 -1.03
CA LEU A 115 -30.08 -3.97 0.41
C LEU A 115 -31.30 -3.09 0.72
N SER A 116 -31.42 -1.93 0.07
CA SER A 116 -32.58 -1.04 0.22
C SER A 116 -33.88 -1.75 -0.16
N ARG A 117 -33.88 -2.52 -1.25
CA ARG A 117 -35.05 -3.31 -1.70
C ARG A 117 -35.44 -4.38 -0.68
N GLN A 118 -34.47 -5.14 -0.16
CA GLN A 118 -34.73 -6.19 0.83
C GLN A 118 -35.22 -5.61 2.16
N LEU A 119 -34.57 -4.54 2.65
CA LEU A 119 -34.96 -3.85 3.88
C LEU A 119 -36.35 -3.19 3.75
N GLY A 120 -36.67 -2.62 2.59
CA GLY A 120 -37.99 -2.08 2.32
C GLY A 120 -39.10 -3.15 2.29
N ALA A 121 -38.79 -4.37 1.86
CA ALA A 121 -39.71 -5.50 1.96
C ALA A 121 -39.87 -5.96 3.42
N TRP A 122 -38.78 -6.02 4.18
CA TRP A 122 -38.78 -6.41 5.59
C TRP A 122 -39.53 -5.40 6.48
N ALA A 123 -39.38 -4.10 6.21
CA ALA A 123 -40.08 -3.02 6.89
C ALA A 123 -41.62 -3.16 6.83
N LYS A 124 -42.16 -3.78 5.78
CA LYS A 124 -43.61 -4.00 5.63
C LYS A 124 -44.14 -5.14 6.51
N ILE A 125 -43.28 -6.06 6.93
CA ILE A 125 -43.63 -7.20 7.78
C ILE A 125 -43.59 -6.78 9.26
N LEU A 126 -42.71 -5.84 9.59
CA LEU A 126 -42.56 -5.28 10.93
C LEU A 126 -43.74 -4.37 11.28
N HIS A 127 -44.26 -4.53 12.49
CA HIS A 127 -45.37 -3.72 13.00
C HIS A 127 -44.86 -2.72 14.03
N GLY A 128 -45.40 -1.50 14.02
CA GLY A 128 -45.04 -0.45 14.97
C GLY A 128 -43.90 0.45 14.51
N MET A 129 -43.21 1.07 15.48
CA MET A 129 -42.21 2.11 15.22
C MET A 129 -40.95 1.57 14.51
N GLU A 130 -40.61 0.30 14.74
CA GLU A 130 -39.45 -0.36 14.13
C GLU A 130 -39.55 -0.42 12.60
N GLY A 131 -40.75 -0.68 12.06
CA GLY A 131 -40.98 -0.70 10.61
C GLY A 131 -40.70 0.66 9.97
N PHE A 132 -41.04 1.76 10.64
CA PHE A 132 -40.72 3.11 10.16
C PHE A 132 -39.22 3.38 10.17
N CYS A 133 -38.51 3.00 11.24
CA CYS A 133 -37.05 3.18 11.33
C CYS A 133 -36.33 2.41 10.20
N VAL A 134 -36.71 1.15 9.96
CA VAL A 134 -36.12 0.33 8.89
C VAL A 134 -36.43 0.92 7.51
N LYS A 135 -37.65 1.44 7.31
CA LYS A 135 -38.02 2.12 6.07
C LYS A 135 -37.14 3.35 5.80
N PHE A 136 -36.96 4.22 6.79
CA PHE A 136 -36.10 5.41 6.63
C PHE A 136 -34.63 5.03 6.39
N PHE A 137 -34.15 3.95 7.01
CA PHE A 137 -32.80 3.44 6.75
C PHE A 137 -32.65 2.92 5.31
N ALA A 138 -33.66 2.20 4.78
CA ALA A 138 -33.66 1.76 3.40
C ALA A 138 -33.67 2.93 2.40
N GLU A 139 -34.42 4.00 2.69
CA GLU A 139 -34.43 5.22 1.88
C GLU A 139 -33.08 5.96 1.93
N ALA A 140 -32.41 5.98 3.08
CA ALA A 140 -31.08 6.57 3.22
C ALA A 140 -30.02 5.84 2.38
N LEU A 141 -30.07 4.51 2.34
CA LEU A 141 -29.17 3.70 1.47
C LEU A 141 -29.38 4.02 -0.01
N TRP A 142 -30.64 4.17 -0.43
CA TRP A 142 -30.94 4.55 -1.82
C TRP A 142 -30.41 5.95 -2.17
N LEU A 143 -30.55 6.90 -1.25
CA LEU A 143 -30.05 8.26 -1.44
C LEU A 143 -28.52 8.28 -1.66
N PHE A 144 -27.77 7.43 -0.94
CA PHE A 144 -26.33 7.32 -1.13
C PHE A 144 -25.96 6.94 -2.57
N THR A 145 -26.63 5.93 -3.16
CA THR A 145 -26.40 5.55 -4.56
C THR A 145 -26.83 6.63 -5.54
N TYR A 146 -27.90 7.37 -5.24
CA TYR A 146 -28.37 8.47 -6.07
C TYR A 146 -27.29 9.57 -6.24
N PHE A 147 -26.53 9.88 -5.19
CA PHE A 147 -25.43 10.85 -5.27
C PHE A 147 -24.31 10.43 -6.23
N LEU A 148 -24.09 9.13 -6.45
CA LEU A 148 -23.06 8.63 -7.36
C LEU A 148 -23.43 8.77 -8.84
N THR A 149 -24.71 8.97 -9.15
CA THR A 149 -25.22 9.01 -10.54
C THR A 149 -25.37 10.43 -11.09
N ARG A 150 -25.21 11.46 -10.26
CA ARG A 150 -25.23 12.88 -10.67
C ARG A 150 -23.83 13.43 -10.81
#